data_AF-A0ABD0NA13-F1
#
_entry.id   AF-A0ABD0NA13-F1
#
_cell.length_a   1.000
_cell.length_b   1.000
_cell.length_c   1.000
_cell.angle_alpha   90.00
_cell.angle_beta   90.00
_cell.angle_gamma   90.00
#
_symmetry.space_group_name_H-M   'P 1'
#
loop_
_entity.id
_entity.type
_entity.pdbx_description
1 polymer ?
#
loop_
_entity_poly.entity_id
_entity_poly.type
_entity_poly.pdbx_seq_one_letter_code
_entity_poly.pdbx_strand_id
1 'polypeptide(L)'
;CRETAFVFAITSAGVTHAVARSCSEGAIESCTCDYRRRGPGGPDWHWGGCSDNVEFGRMFGREFVDSSERGRDLRYLTNLHNNEAGRM
;
A
#
# COMPACT_ATOMS: atom_id res chain seq x y z
N CYS A 1 -1.52 20.87 10.86
CA CYS A 1 -2.68 21.07 9.97
C CYS A 1 -3.40 19.73 9.79
N ARG A 2 -4.65 19.63 10.28
CA ARG A 2 -5.42 18.38 10.33
C ARG A 2 -5.81 17.88 8.93
N GLU A 3 -6.13 18.82 8.07
CA GLU A 3 -6.54 18.62 6.68
C GLU A 3 -5.36 18.10 5.86
N THR A 4 -4.16 18.66 6.08
CA THR A 4 -2.93 18.18 5.45
C THR A 4 -2.62 16.74 5.87
N ALA A 5 -2.82 16.39 7.15
CA ALA A 5 -2.61 15.02 7.60
C ALA A 5 -3.50 14.02 6.85
N PHE A 6 -4.78 14.38 6.63
CA PHE A 6 -5.69 13.56 5.83
C PHE A 6 -5.22 13.43 4.37
N VAL A 7 -4.80 14.51 3.72
CA VAL A 7 -4.32 14.48 2.33
C VAL A 7 -3.12 13.55 2.16
N PHE A 8 -2.15 13.61 3.08
CA PHE A 8 -0.99 12.73 3.05
C PHE A 8 -1.39 11.26 3.23
N ALA A 9 -2.24 10.98 4.22
CA ALA A 9 -2.73 9.62 4.46
C ALA A 9 -3.52 9.06 3.26
N ILE A 10 -4.53 9.78 2.75
CA ILE A 10 -5.36 9.27 1.65
C ILE A 10 -4.60 9.11 0.34
N THR A 11 -3.63 9.99 0.07
CA THR A 11 -2.79 9.90 -1.13
C THR A 11 -1.90 8.67 -1.04
N SER A 12 -1.26 8.46 0.11
CA SER A 12 -0.41 7.30 0.36
C SER A 12 -1.20 5.98 0.28
N ALA A 13 -2.40 5.96 0.88
CA ALA A 13 -3.35 4.84 0.77
C ALA A 13 -3.73 4.53 -0.68
N GLY A 14 -4.03 5.57 -1.46
CA GLY A 14 -4.41 5.46 -2.86
C GLY A 14 -3.31 4.84 -3.73
N VAL A 15 -2.05 5.24 -3.52
CA VAL A 15 -0.90 4.64 -4.20
C VAL A 15 -0.76 3.16 -3.85
N THR A 16 -0.78 2.81 -2.56
CA THR A 16 -0.70 1.42 -2.11
C THR A 16 -1.81 0.56 -2.74
N HIS A 17 -3.05 1.05 -2.71
CA HIS A 17 -4.20 0.34 -3.26
C HIS A 17 -4.08 0.16 -4.78
N ALA A 18 -3.81 1.23 -5.52
CA ALA A 18 -3.72 1.19 -6.97
C ALA A 18 -2.61 0.26 -7.46
N VAL A 19 -1.45 0.27 -6.81
CA VAL A 19 -0.32 -0.60 -7.14
C VAL A 19 -0.65 -2.06 -6.81
N ALA A 20 -1.17 -2.35 -5.62
CA ALA A 20 -1.53 -3.70 -5.22
C ALA A 20 -2.56 -4.33 -6.17
N ARG A 21 -3.53 -3.53 -6.61
CA ARG A 21 -4.53 -3.92 -7.60
C ARG A 21 -3.94 -4.10 -9.00
N SER A 22 -3.05 -3.21 -9.43
CA SER A 22 -2.38 -3.35 -10.74
C SER A 22 -1.52 -4.61 -10.81
N CYS A 23 -0.93 -5.01 -9.67
CA CYS A 23 -0.21 -6.29 -9.55
C CYS A 23 -1.13 -7.49 -9.72
N SER A 24 -2.34 -7.46 -9.17
CA SER A 24 -3.30 -8.58 -9.30
C SER A 24 -3.94 -8.64 -10.69
N GLU A 25 -4.09 -7.49 -11.35
CA GLU A 25 -4.52 -7.41 -12.75
C GLU A 25 -3.40 -7.81 -13.74
N GLY A 26 -2.17 -8.01 -13.28
CA GLY A 26 -1.02 -8.38 -14.11
C GLY A 26 -0.50 -7.24 -14.99
N ALA A 27 -0.86 -5.99 -14.67
CA ALA A 27 -0.44 -4.81 -15.42
C ALA A 27 1.01 -4.39 -15.15
N ILE A 28 1.60 -4.87 -14.05
CA ILE A 28 2.98 -4.57 -13.63
C ILE A 28 3.77 -5.88 -13.57
N GLU A 29 4.81 -6.02 -14.39
CA GLU A 29 5.61 -7.25 -14.48
C GLU A 29 6.49 -7.51 -13.24
N SER A 30 6.85 -6.46 -12.51
CA SER A 30 7.75 -6.54 -11.35
C SER A 30 7.09 -7.04 -10.07
N CYS A 31 5.78 -7.27 -10.09
CA CYS A 31 5.03 -7.81 -8.96
C CYS A 31 4.06 -8.90 -9.39
N THR A 32 3.54 -9.62 -8.38
CA THR A 32 2.61 -10.73 -8.56
C THR A 32 1.48 -10.61 -7.54
N CYS A 33 0.42 -11.40 -7.71
CA CYS A 33 -0.62 -11.57 -6.69
C CYS A 33 -0.03 -12.03 -5.35
N ASP A 34 -0.76 -11.81 -4.25
CA ASP A 34 -0.46 -12.47 -2.99
C ASP A 34 -0.93 -13.94 -3.01
N TYR A 35 0.03 -14.85 -2.87
CA TYR A 35 -0.21 -16.29 -2.84
C TYR A 35 0.00 -16.92 -1.46
N ARG A 36 0.19 -16.11 -0.41
CA ARG A 36 0.39 -16.59 0.96
C ARG A 36 -0.82 -17.36 1.51
N ARG A 37 -2.02 -17.12 0.98
CA ARG A 37 -3.26 -17.84 1.33
C ARG A 37 -3.83 -18.52 0.09
N ARG A 38 -3.69 -19.85 0.03
CA ARG A 38 -4.25 -20.71 -1.02
C ARG A 38 -4.71 -22.02 -0.38
N GLY A 39 -5.75 -22.65 -0.94
CA GLY A 39 -6.29 -23.92 -0.45
C GLY A 39 -7.40 -23.74 0.58
N PRO A 40 -7.67 -24.74 1.45
CA PRO A 40 -8.82 -24.71 2.35
C PRO A 40 -8.80 -23.47 3.28
N GLY A 41 -9.88 -22.68 3.24
CA GLY A 41 -10.09 -21.55 4.14
C GLY A 41 -11.01 -21.88 5.32
N GLY A 42 -11.84 -22.91 5.14
CA GLY A 42 -12.75 -23.46 6.16
C GLY A 42 -13.48 -24.70 5.60
N PRO A 43 -14.51 -25.18 6.31
CA PRO A 43 -15.23 -26.41 5.92
C PRO A 43 -15.84 -26.35 4.51
N ASP A 44 -16.40 -25.19 4.14
CA ASP A 44 -17.17 -25.03 2.89
C ASP A 44 -16.58 -23.99 1.94
N TRP A 45 -15.34 -23.53 2.15
CA TRP A 45 -14.73 -22.52 1.29
C TRP A 45 -13.20 -22.64 1.19
N HIS A 46 -12.68 -22.19 0.05
CA HIS A 46 -11.26 -22.27 -0.30
C HIS A 46 -10.73 -20.90 -0.71
N TRP A 47 -9.53 -20.57 -0.24
CA TRP A 47 -8.70 -19.52 -0.80
C TRP A 47 -8.25 -19.90 -2.21
N GLY A 48 -8.44 -19.00 -3.15
CA GLY A 48 -8.06 -19.18 -4.55
C GLY A 48 -8.03 -17.85 -5.30
N GLY A 49 -7.78 -17.94 -6.60
CA GLY A 49 -7.66 -16.77 -7.46
C GLY A 49 -6.37 -15.98 -7.22
N CYS A 50 -6.46 -14.67 -7.47
CA CYS A 50 -5.36 -13.72 -7.37
C CYS A 50 -5.74 -12.65 -6.35
N SER A 51 -5.15 -12.71 -5.16
CA SER A 51 -5.35 -11.68 -4.13
C SER A 51 -4.42 -10.49 -4.39
N ASP A 52 -4.88 -9.29 -4.06
CA ASP A 52 -4.06 -8.07 -4.15
C ASP A 52 -2.82 -8.20 -3.26
N ASN A 53 -1.64 -7.89 -3.81
CA ASN A 53 -0.40 -7.91 -3.06
C ASN A 53 -0.17 -6.59 -2.33
N VAL A 54 -0.94 -6.40 -1.25
CA VAL A 54 -0.94 -5.17 -0.45
C VAL A 54 0.43 -4.88 0.17
N GLU A 55 1.20 -5.92 0.53
CA GLU A 55 2.55 -5.70 1.08
C GLU A 55 3.49 -5.11 0.01
N PHE A 56 3.43 -5.59 -1.23
CA PHE A 56 4.16 -4.97 -2.32
C PHE A 56 3.72 -3.52 -2.54
N GLY A 57 2.41 -3.28 -2.57
CA GLY A 57 1.85 -1.92 -2.68
C GLY A 57 2.34 -1.00 -1.55
N ARG A 58 2.41 -1.50 -0.32
CA ARG A 58 2.88 -0.75 0.86
C ARG A 58 4.37 -0.42 0.75
N MET A 59 5.21 -1.39 0.38
CA MET A 59 6.64 -1.19 0.17
C MET A 59 6.90 -0.18 -0.95
N PHE A 60 6.26 -0.35 -2.10
CA PHE A 60 6.36 0.60 -3.21
C PHE A 60 5.86 1.99 -2.81
N GLY A 61 4.71 2.08 -2.14
CA GLY A 61 4.14 3.33 -1.67
C GLY A 61 5.06 4.06 -0.70
N ARG A 62 5.79 3.34 0.16
CA ARG A 62 6.85 3.88 1.02
C ARG A 62 7.97 4.48 0.20
N GLU A 63 8.56 3.72 -0.71
CA GLU A 63 9.68 4.19 -1.52
C GLU A 63 9.29 5.38 -2.41
N PHE A 64 8.10 5.33 -3.02
CA PHE A 64 7.65 6.35 -3.95
C PHE A 64 7.15 7.62 -3.26
N VAL A 65 6.17 7.50 -2.34
CA VAL A 65 5.53 8.69 -1.72
C VAL A 65 6.49 9.38 -0.75
N ASP A 66 7.28 8.63 0.03
CA ASP A 66 8.19 9.25 1.00
C ASP A 66 9.43 9.87 0.32
N SER A 67 9.79 9.45 -0.91
CA SER A 67 10.90 10.07 -1.65
C SER A 67 10.69 11.55 -1.96
N SER A 68 9.43 11.99 -1.99
CA SER A 68 9.05 13.39 -2.21
C SER A 68 9.21 14.24 -0.95
N GLU A 69 9.24 13.62 0.24
CA GLU A 69 9.42 14.32 1.50
C GLU A 69 10.88 14.67 1.73
N ARG A 70 11.15 15.95 2.00
CA ARG A 70 12.50 16.48 2.22
C ARG A 70 12.54 17.31 3.49
N GLY A 71 13.58 17.11 4.28
CA GLY A 71 13.82 17.90 5.49
C GLY A 71 14.15 17.04 6.69
N ARG A 72 14.22 17.69 7.86
CA ARG A 72 14.48 17.08 9.16
C ARG A 72 13.67 17.74 10.28
N ASP A 73 12.66 18.52 9.93
CA ASP A 73 11.82 19.25 10.87
C ASP A 73 10.62 18.40 11.34
N LEU A 74 9.86 18.92 12.30
CA LEU A 74 8.67 18.23 12.83
C LEU A 74 7.61 18.01 11.75
N ARG A 75 7.53 18.89 10.75
CA ARG A 75 6.60 18.74 9.63
C ARG A 75 6.97 17.55 8.76
N TYR A 76 8.25 17.40 8.41
CA TYR A 76 8.76 16.24 7.69
C TYR A 76 8.42 14.93 8.43
N LEU A 77 8.68 14.86 9.74
CA LEU A 77 8.34 13.67 10.54
C LEU A 77 6.84 13.42 10.60
N THR A 78 6.03 14.48 10.72
CA THR A 78 4.56 14.38 10.73
C THR A 78 4.03 13.89 9.38
N ASN A 79 4.60 14.37 8.27
CA ASN A 79 4.23 13.94 6.92
C ASN A 79 4.54 12.46 6.69
N LEU A 80 5.74 11.99 7.09
CA LEU A 80 6.09 10.57 7.04
C LEU A 80 5.14 9.72 7.90
N HIS A 81 4.79 10.20 9.09
CA HIS A 81 3.82 9.53 9.95
C HIS A 81 2.44 9.43 9.29
N ASN A 82 1.95 10.51 8.69
CA ASN A 82 0.65 10.52 8.00
C ASN A 82 0.65 9.62 6.76
N ASN A 83 1.75 9.62 6.00
CA ASN A 83 1.92 8.69 4.87
C ASN A 83 1.86 7.24 5.33
N GLU A 84 2.54 6.90 6.43
CA GLU A 84 2.51 5.54 6.97
C GLU A 84 1.12 5.18 7.50
N ALA A 85 0.45 6.11 8.20
CA ALA A 85 -0.91 5.91 8.66
C ALA A 85 -1.90 5.63 7.51
N GLY A 86 -1.62 6.15 6.31
CA GLY A 86 -2.42 5.87 5.11
C GLY A 86 -2.14 4.52 4.45
N ARG A 87 -0.92 3.98 4.54
CA ARG A 87 -0.54 2.73 3.83
C ARG A 87 -0.76 1.46 4.65
N MET A 88 -1.12 1.59 5.93
CA MET A 88 -1.43 0.48 6.83
C MET A 88 -2.82 -0.11 6.61
#